data_AF-A0A7X9ADE5-F1
#
_entry.id   AF-A0A7X9ADE5-F1
#
_cell.length_a   1.000
_cell.length_b   1.000
_cell.length_c   1.000
_cell.angle_alpha   90.00
_cell.angle_beta   90.00
_cell.angle_gamma   90.00
#
_symmetry.space_group_name_H-M   'P 1'
#
loop_
_entity.id
_entity.type
_entity.pdbx_description
1 polymer ?
#
loop_
_entity_poly.entity_id
_entity_poly.type
_entity_poly.pdbx_seq_one_letter_code
_entity_poly.pdbx_strand_id
1 'polypeptide(L)'
;VSGGSLAVYSGCNVENSSYGATICAERNAALHAVASEGEVGFEMLVVVSDDSPPAPPCALCLQVLAEFCRPETEVHLVDTSYAEGKGGAHITLRFSELLPHPFIFPSMRQS
;
A
#
# COMPACT_ATOMS: atom_id res chain seq x y z
N VAL A 1 2.12 -15.62 21.62
CA VAL A 1 1.74 -15.01 20.33
C VAL A 1 0.34 -15.51 20.00
N SER A 2 -0.67 -14.74 20.40
CA SER A 2 -2.10 -15.09 20.25
C SER A 2 -2.57 -14.76 18.84
N GLY A 3 -3.20 -15.72 18.17
CA GLY A 3 -3.61 -15.64 16.76
C GLY A 3 -4.57 -14.50 16.46
N GLY A 4 -4.06 -13.44 15.85
CA GLY A 4 -4.86 -12.46 15.13
C GLY A 4 -5.23 -13.01 13.75
N SER A 5 -6.49 -12.95 13.38
CA SER A 5 -6.93 -13.18 12.00
C SER A 5 -6.30 -12.12 11.09
N LEU A 6 -5.62 -12.51 10.02
CA LEU A 6 -5.25 -11.58 8.94
C LEU A 6 -6.53 -11.03 8.31
N ALA A 7 -6.85 -9.77 8.60
CA ALA A 7 -7.92 -9.04 7.95
C ALA A 7 -7.40 -8.41 6.65
N VAL A 8 -8.23 -8.43 5.60
CA VAL A 8 -7.91 -7.82 4.31
C VAL A 8 -8.73 -6.55 4.13
N TYR A 9 -8.04 -5.44 3.93
CA TYR A 9 -8.63 -4.13 3.68
C TYR A 9 -8.29 -3.67 2.26
N SER A 10 -9.31 -3.52 1.41
CA SER A 10 -9.17 -3.08 0.02
C SER A 10 -9.66 -1.66 -0.18
N GLY A 11 -9.17 -1.01 -1.23
CA GLY A 11 -9.60 0.31 -1.69
C GLY A 11 -9.35 0.48 -3.19
N CYS A 12 -10.04 1.44 -3.79
CA CYS A 12 -9.81 1.91 -5.16
C CYS A 12 -9.55 3.42 -5.16
N ASN A 13 -9.04 3.96 -6.27
CA ASN A 13 -8.91 5.40 -6.43
C ASN A 13 -10.30 6.06 -6.47
N VAL A 14 -10.41 7.21 -5.81
CA VAL A 14 -11.58 8.08 -5.85
C VAL A 14 -11.12 9.43 -6.38
N GLU A 15 -11.53 9.73 -7.60
CA GLU A 15 -11.16 10.96 -8.30
C GLU A 15 -12.07 12.12 -7.92
N ASN A 16 -11.57 13.33 -8.15
CA ASN A 16 -12.33 14.55 -7.96
C ASN A 16 -12.01 15.57 -9.05
N SER A 17 -12.96 16.42 -9.41
CA SER A 17 -12.74 17.51 -10.39
C SER A 17 -11.74 18.55 -9.88
N SER A 18 -11.65 18.75 -8.57
CA SER A 18 -10.50 19.41 -7.95
C SER A 18 -9.41 18.37 -7.73
N TYR A 19 -8.49 18.23 -8.69
CA TYR A 19 -7.57 17.09 -8.79
C TYR A 19 -6.72 16.85 -7.52
N GLY A 20 -6.46 17.89 -6.72
CA GLY A 20 -5.76 17.74 -5.43
C GLY A 20 -6.53 16.94 -4.37
N ALA A 21 -7.84 16.74 -4.54
CA ALA A 21 -8.67 15.95 -3.64
C ALA A 21 -8.73 14.45 -3.99
N THR A 22 -8.05 14.01 -5.05
CA THR A 22 -8.00 12.59 -5.43
C THR A 22 -7.31 11.75 -4.35
N ILE A 23 -7.94 10.63 -4.00
CA ILE A 23 -7.40 9.62 -3.09
C ILE A 23 -7.07 8.37 -3.92
N CYS A 24 -5.84 7.88 -3.84
CA CYS A 24 -5.41 6.67 -4.54
C CYS A 24 -5.89 5.41 -3.80
N ALA A 25 -5.87 4.26 -4.49
CA ALA A 25 -6.33 2.98 -3.95
C ALA A 25 -5.65 2.59 -2.63
N GLU A 26 -4.33 2.80 -2.54
CA GLU A 26 -3.49 2.45 -1.39
C GLU A 26 -3.85 3.30 -0.16
N ARG A 27 -4.03 4.61 -0.38
CA ARG A 27 -4.48 5.52 0.69
C ARG A 27 -5.89 5.18 1.15
N ASN A 28 -6.79 4.87 0.22
CA ASN A 28 -8.15 4.48 0.55
C ASN A 28 -8.18 3.17 1.37
N ALA A 29 -7.40 2.16 0.98
CA ALA A 29 -7.27 0.90 1.72
C ALA A 29 -6.68 1.11 3.12
N ALA A 30 -5.63 1.91 3.26
CA ALA A 30 -5.02 2.22 4.55
C ALA A 30 -5.99 2.96 5.48
N LEU A 31 -6.71 3.97 4.95
CA LEU A 31 -7.72 4.71 5.72
C LEU A 31 -8.87 3.81 6.17
N HIS A 32 -9.31 2.86 5.32
CA HIS A 32 -10.32 1.88 5.67
C HIS A 32 -9.85 0.96 6.82
N ALA A 33 -8.61 0.47 6.77
CA ALA A 33 -8.03 -0.34 7.84
C ALA A 33 -7.98 0.44 9.17
N VAL A 34 -7.44 1.67 9.16
CA VAL A 34 -7.34 2.54 10.35
C VAL A 34 -8.73 2.87 10.91
N ALA A 35 -9.70 3.18 10.06
CA ALA A 35 -11.06 3.47 10.51
C ALA A 35 -11.77 2.25 11.14
N SER A 36 -11.39 1.04 10.75
CA SER A 36 -11.99 -0.20 11.22
C SER A 36 -11.35 -0.72 12.51
N GLU A 37 -10.02 -0.66 12.61
CA GLU A 37 -9.23 -1.31 13.68
C GLU A 37 -8.57 -0.31 14.65
N GLY A 38 -8.44 0.96 14.26
CA GLY A 38 -7.65 1.95 14.98
C GLY A 38 -6.16 1.79 14.73
N GLU A 39 -5.45 1.12 15.64
CA GLU A 39 -4.00 0.89 15.52
C GLU A 39 -3.74 -0.29 14.58
N VAL A 40 -3.01 -0.04 13.49
CA VAL A 40 -2.73 -1.03 12.43
C VAL A 40 -1.26 -1.11 12.08
N GLY A 41 -0.82 -2.29 11.66
CA GLY A 41 0.46 -2.51 10.99
C GLY A 41 0.24 -3.42 9.79
N PHE A 42 0.84 -3.11 8.65
CA PHE A 42 0.64 -3.85 7.40
C PHE A 42 1.75 -4.87 7.18
N GLU A 43 1.37 -6.15 7.15
CA GLU A 43 2.29 -7.26 6.86
C GLU A 43 2.58 -7.38 5.35
N MET A 44 1.61 -7.03 4.51
CA MET A 44 1.67 -7.14 3.05
C MET A 44 0.82 -6.06 2.39
N LEU A 45 1.29 -5.56 1.25
CA LEU A 45 0.54 -4.70 0.34
C LEU A 45 0.41 -5.35 -1.03
N VAL A 46 -0.75 -5.19 -1.65
CA VAL A 46 -1.00 -5.60 -3.05
C VAL A 46 -1.57 -4.42 -3.80
N VAL A 47 -0.90 -4.00 -4.87
CA VAL A 47 -1.31 -2.91 -5.75
C VAL A 47 -1.57 -3.50 -7.12
N VAL A 48 -2.80 -3.30 -7.60
CA VAL A 48 -3.25 -3.77 -8.91
C VAL A 48 -3.45 -2.56 -9.81
N SER A 49 -2.82 -2.57 -10.98
CA SER A 49 -3.01 -1.54 -12.01
C SER A 49 -3.29 -2.18 -13.37
N ASP A 50 -3.90 -1.43 -14.28
CA ASP A 50 -4.00 -1.80 -15.69
C ASP A 50 -2.70 -1.53 -16.47
N ASP A 51 -1.75 -0.80 -15.89
CA ASP A 51 -0.40 -0.61 -16.41
C ASP A 51 0.40 -1.93 -16.49
N SER A 52 1.21 -2.07 -17.54
CA SER A 52 2.16 -3.17 -17.74
C SER A 52 3.51 -2.62 -18.22
N PRO A 53 4.57 -2.65 -17.39
CA PRO A 53 4.63 -3.23 -16.04
C PRO A 53 3.76 -2.47 -15.03
N PRO A 54 3.31 -3.13 -13.94
CA PRO A 54 2.43 -2.52 -12.96
C PRO A 54 3.06 -1.31 -12.28
N ALA A 55 2.23 -0.30 -12.02
CA ALA A 55 2.68 0.95 -11.44
C ALA A 55 3.03 0.79 -9.96
N PRO A 56 4.17 1.33 -9.47
CA PRO A 56 4.42 1.44 -8.05
C PRO A 56 3.49 2.50 -7.41
N PRO A 57 3.29 2.45 -6.07
CA PRO A 57 2.56 3.50 -5.38
C PRO A 57 3.17 4.88 -5.63
N CYS A 58 2.30 5.89 -5.78
CA CYS A 58 2.79 7.26 -5.93
C CYS A 58 3.47 7.75 -4.64
N ALA A 59 4.28 8.81 -4.74
CA ALA A 59 5.03 9.34 -3.59
C ALA A 59 4.15 9.70 -2.38
N LEU A 60 2.94 10.20 -2.61
CA LEU A 60 1.99 10.51 -1.53
C LEU A 60 1.46 9.24 -0.85
N CYS A 61 1.23 8.16 -1.61
CA CYS A 61 0.86 6.87 -1.06
C CYS A 61 2.01 6.28 -0.26
N LEU A 62 3.23 6.25 -0.80
CA LEU A 62 4.41 5.77 -0.09
C LEU A 62 4.59 6.49 1.23
N GLN A 63 4.42 7.81 1.25
CA GLN A 63 4.58 8.59 2.48
C GLN A 63 3.50 8.28 3.54
N VAL A 64 2.25 8.02 3.14
CA VAL A 64 1.19 7.60 4.08
C VAL A 64 1.44 6.17 4.57
N LEU A 65 1.79 5.26 3.68
CA LEU A 65 2.08 3.86 3.99
C LEU A 65 3.28 3.72 4.93
N ALA A 66 4.25 4.64 4.87
CA ALA A 66 5.42 4.63 5.75
C ALA A 66 5.10 4.73 7.24
N GLU A 67 3.92 5.21 7.61
CA GLU A 67 3.47 5.26 9.01
C GLU A 67 2.98 3.89 9.51
N PHE A 68 2.71 2.93 8.61
CA PHE A 68 2.08 1.65 8.92
C PHE A 68 2.85 0.42 8.40
N CYS A 69 3.78 0.63 7.46
CA CYS A 69 4.64 -0.41 6.88
C CYS A 69 6.03 -0.41 7.53
N ARG A 70 6.61 -1.61 7.63
CA ARG A 70 8.00 -1.80 8.04
C ARG A 70 8.92 -1.86 6.81
N PRO A 71 10.24 -1.65 6.95
CA PRO A 71 11.19 -1.78 5.85
C PRO A 71 11.10 -3.11 5.11
N GLU A 72 10.72 -4.19 5.80
CA GLU A 72 10.58 -5.55 5.29
C GLU A 72 9.17 -5.88 4.77
N THR A 73 8.17 -5.01 4.96
CA THR A 73 6.81 -5.24 4.45
C THR A 73 6.86 -5.53 2.95
N GLU A 74 6.27 -6.65 2.54
CA GLU A 74 6.22 -7.05 1.13
C GLU A 74 5.18 -6.24 0.36
N VAL A 75 5.56 -5.76 -0.81
CA VAL A 75 4.73 -5.01 -1.73
C VAL A 75 4.67 -5.77 -3.06
N HIS A 76 3.48 -6.28 -3.37
CA HIS A 76 3.18 -6.94 -4.62
C HIS A 76 2.58 -5.93 -5.60
N LEU A 77 3.28 -5.66 -6.69
CA LEU A 77 2.78 -4.88 -7.81
C LEU A 77 2.36 -5.87 -8.90
N VAL A 78 1.09 -5.88 -9.25
CA VAL A 78 0.54 -6.80 -10.24
C VAL A 78 -0.27 -6.05 -11.29
N ASP A 79 -0.15 -6.46 -12.53
CA ASP A 79 -1.08 -5.98 -13.56
C ASP A 79 -2.41 -6.75 -13.51
N THR A 80 -3.43 -6.21 -14.16
CA THR A 80 -4.76 -6.85 -14.24
C THR A 80 -4.72 -8.23 -14.89
N SER A 81 -3.83 -8.46 -15.86
CA SER A 81 -3.72 -9.75 -16.55
C SER A 81 -3.19 -10.84 -15.61
N TYR A 82 -2.21 -10.52 -14.75
CA TYR A 82 -1.74 -11.40 -13.68
C TYR A 82 -2.84 -11.64 -12.65
N ALA A 83 -3.53 -10.58 -12.20
CA ALA A 83 -4.61 -10.68 -11.22
C ALA A 83 -5.78 -11.57 -11.71
N GLU A 84 -6.03 -11.61 -13.02
CA GLU A 84 -7.05 -12.46 -13.65
C GLU A 84 -6.54 -13.88 -14.00
N GLY A 85 -5.27 -14.20 -13.71
CA GLY A 85 -4.68 -15.52 -14.00
C GLY A 85 -4.41 -15.77 -15.49
N LYS A 86 -4.31 -14.72 -16.31
CA LYS A 86 -4.13 -14.81 -17.77
C LYS A 86 -2.65 -14.76 -18.21
N GLY A 87 -1.72 -14.88 -17.26
CA GLY A 87 -0.33 -14.50 -17.47
C GLY A 87 -0.20 -12.98 -17.49
N GLY A 88 0.81 -12.43 -16.83
CA GLY A 88 0.99 -10.98 -16.66
C GLY A 88 2.23 -10.70 -15.84
N ALA A 89 2.49 -9.43 -15.56
CA ALA A 89 3.59 -9.00 -14.73
C ALA A 89 3.21 -8.99 -13.25
N HIS A 90 4.09 -9.59 -12.44
CA HIS A 90 4.07 -9.53 -10.99
C HIS A 90 5.48 -9.20 -10.52
N ILE A 91 5.62 -8.09 -9.82
CA ILE A 91 6.86 -7.62 -9.21
C ILE A 91 6.66 -7.64 -7.70
N THR A 92 7.61 -8.23 -6.97
CA THR A 92 7.62 -8.20 -5.50
C THR A 92 8.81 -7.39 -5.04
N LEU A 93 8.56 -6.42 -4.17
CA LEU A 93 9.57 -5.54 -3.58
C LEU A 93 9.35 -5.47 -2.07
N ARG A 94 10.39 -5.14 -1.31
CA ARG A 94 10.22 -4.65 0.05
C ARG A 94 9.88 -3.16 0.05
N PHE A 95 9.16 -2.71 1.07
CA PHE A 95 8.81 -1.30 1.21
C PHE A 95 10.06 -0.38 1.23
N SER A 96 11.16 -0.83 1.84
CA SER A 96 12.45 -0.14 1.83
C SER A 96 13.06 0.06 0.44
N GLU A 97 12.67 -0.73 -0.56
CA GLU A 97 13.13 -0.55 -1.95
C GLU A 97 12.34 0.56 -2.65
N LEU A 98 11.12 0.84 -2.21
CA LEU A 98 10.26 1.90 -2.73
C LEU A 98 10.48 3.25 -2.03
N LEU A 99 10.70 3.23 -0.71
CA LEU A 99 10.95 4.42 0.09
C LEU A 99 12.08 4.17 1.12
N PRO A 100 13.36 4.29 0.70
CA PRO A 100 14.50 3.93 1.56
C PRO A 100 14.67 4.78 2.82
N HIS A 101 14.21 6.03 2.77
CA HIS A 101 14.41 7.02 3.84
C HIS A 101 13.11 7.79 4.08
N PRO A 102 12.11 7.15 4.72
CA PRO A 102 10.80 7.77 4.89
C PRO A 102 10.86 8.95 5.86
N PHE A 103 10.11 10.01 5.56
CA PHE A 103 9.93 11.13 6.49
C PHE A 103 8.80 10.80 7.47
N ILE A 104 9.15 10.18 8.60
CA ILE A 104 8.18 9.81 9.64
C ILE A 104 8.33 10.69 10.88
N PHE A 105 7.28 10.70 11.70
CA PHE A 105 7.29 11.39 12.98
C PHE A 105 8.50 10.96 13.84
N PRO A 106 9.16 11.89 14.54
CA PRO A 106 10.34 11.56 15.35
C PRO A 106 10.13 10.43 16.36
N SER A 107 8.91 10.27 16.89
CA SER A 107 8.54 9.21 17.82
C SER A 107 8.57 7.81 17.21
N MET A 108 8.49 7.68 15.88
CA MET A 108 8.46 6.39 15.16
C MET A 108 9.80 6.03 14.51
N ARG A 109 10.85 6.83 14.69
CA ARG A 109 12.18 6.56 14.08
C ARG A 109 13.01 5.49 14.80
N GLN A 110 12.54 4.98 15.94
CA GLN A 110 13.27 4.02 16.79
C GLN A 110 12.50 2.70 17.00
N SER A 111 11.34 2.54 16.36
CA SER A 111 10.50 1.34 16.44
C SER A 111 10.87 0.29 15.42
#